data_AF-A0A7C7DT86-F1
#
_entry.id   AF-A0A7C7DT86-F1
#
_cell.length_a   1.000
_cell.length_b   1.000
_cell.length_c   1.000
_cell.angle_alpha   90.00
_cell.angle_beta   90.00
_cell.angle_gamma   90.00
#
_symmetry.space_group_name_H-M   'P 1'
#
loop_
_entity.id
_entity.type
_entity.pdbx_description
1 polymer ?
#
loop_
_entity_poly.entity_id
_entity_poly.type
_entity_poly.pdbx_seq_one_letter_code
_entity_poly.pdbx_strand_id
1 'polypeptide(L)'
;MAPAFLHFPGIWPSSRARLYSEQYKGVKTVPRRNRSMLPQAGAALDRFKYEIANELNIPTNLIQGDYWGNLSSAQCGAVGGHMVRRMIEAAERSLIEGTLQGVRAGFQAGLAQAGITSPQNVSGAQPNVGGGRTQ
;
A
#
# COMPACT_ATOMS: atom_id res chain seq x y z
N MET A 1 27.88 -23.32 23.59
CA MET A 1 29.21 -22.81 23.16
C MET A 1 29.26 -21.32 23.46
N ALA A 2 29.77 -20.96 24.64
CA ALA A 2 30.00 -19.56 25.02
C ALA A 2 31.34 -19.09 24.43
N PRO A 3 31.45 -17.85 23.90
CA PRO A 3 32.70 -17.35 23.38
C PRO A 3 33.73 -17.20 24.51
N ALA A 4 34.95 -17.62 24.22
CA ALA A 4 36.09 -17.61 25.10
C ALA A 4 36.47 -16.18 25.51
N PHE A 5 35.98 -15.72 26.67
CA PHE A 5 36.55 -14.59 27.38
C PHE A 5 37.71 -15.08 28.23
N LEU A 6 38.87 -14.54 27.92
CA LEU A 6 40.17 -14.82 28.52
C LEU A 6 40.14 -14.80 30.06
N HIS A 7 40.90 -15.75 30.60
CA HIS A 7 41.16 -16.03 32.00
C HIS A 7 41.83 -14.83 32.71
N PHE A 8 41.03 -14.02 33.40
CA PHE A 8 41.49 -13.11 34.45
C PHE A 8 40.82 -13.53 35.78
N PRO A 9 41.53 -14.30 36.64
CA PRO A 9 40.99 -14.70 37.93
C PRO A 9 41.09 -13.51 38.89
N GLY A 10 39.95 -12.94 39.29
CA GLY A 10 39.88 -12.18 40.54
C GLY A 10 39.21 -10.80 40.53
N ILE A 11 38.68 -10.28 39.42
CA ILE A 11 38.11 -8.90 39.42
C ILE A 11 36.60 -8.80 39.17
N TRP A 12 35.91 -9.94 39.07
CA TRP A 12 34.46 -9.96 38.93
C TRP A 12 33.82 -10.54 40.20
N PRO A 13 33.17 -9.73 41.04
CA PRO A 13 32.40 -10.23 42.17
C PRO A 13 31.29 -11.16 41.66
N SER A 14 31.16 -12.33 42.28
CA SER A 14 30.12 -13.35 42.01
C SER A 14 28.68 -12.81 42.12
N SER A 15 28.51 -11.57 42.58
CA SER A 15 27.23 -10.84 42.63
C SER A 15 26.78 -10.28 41.28
N ARG A 16 27.63 -10.22 40.23
CA ARG A 16 27.27 -9.62 38.93
C ARG A 16 26.66 -10.61 37.93
N ALA A 17 26.75 -11.93 38.16
CA ALA A 17 26.01 -12.91 37.38
C ALA A 17 24.49 -12.80 37.63
N ARG A 18 24.09 -12.45 38.86
CA ARG A 18 22.70 -12.17 39.22
C ARG A 18 22.19 -10.83 38.65
N LEU A 19 23.10 -9.90 38.33
CA LEU A 19 22.76 -8.61 37.71
C LEU A 19 22.50 -8.72 36.20
N TYR A 20 22.98 -9.77 35.53
CA TYR A 20 22.59 -10.03 34.14
C TYR A 20 21.20 -10.68 34.03
N SER A 21 20.76 -11.47 35.04
CA SER A 21 19.40 -12.03 35.08
C SER A 21 18.33 -11.04 35.56
N GLU A 22 18.69 -10.06 36.39
CA GLU A 22 17.75 -9.04 36.89
C GLU A 22 17.56 -7.87 35.91
N GLN A 23 18.56 -7.53 35.09
CA GLN A 23 18.49 -6.34 34.22
C GLN A 23 17.55 -6.50 33.00
N TYR A 24 17.21 -7.73 32.61
CA TYR A 24 16.24 -8.00 31.53
C TYR A 24 14.85 -8.38 32.03
N LYS A 25 14.58 -8.29 33.34
CA LYS A 25 13.30 -8.61 33.98
C LYS A 25 12.22 -7.53 33.82
N GLY A 26 12.45 -6.57 32.91
CA GLY A 26 11.62 -5.39 32.72
C GLY A 26 11.28 -5.08 31.26
N VAL A 27 11.59 -5.96 30.30
CA VAL A 27 11.09 -5.82 28.93
C VAL A 27 9.58 -6.06 28.97
N LYS A 28 8.82 -5.00 29.22
CA LYS A 28 7.38 -4.95 28.97
C LYS A 28 7.22 -5.25 27.50
N THR A 29 6.78 -6.46 27.18
CA THR A 29 6.37 -6.82 25.82
C THR A 29 5.39 -5.74 25.37
N VAL A 30 5.78 -4.98 24.34
CA VAL A 30 4.89 -3.96 23.79
C VAL A 30 3.63 -4.72 23.37
N PRO A 31 2.44 -4.40 23.90
CA PRO A 31 1.23 -5.05 23.44
C PRO A 31 1.18 -4.83 21.93
N ARG A 32 1.16 -5.92 21.16
CA ARG A 32 1.08 -5.88 19.70
C ARG A 32 -0.30 -5.35 19.32
N ARG A 33 -0.44 -4.02 19.32
CA ARG A 33 -1.65 -3.31 18.91
C ARG A 33 -1.64 -3.21 17.38
N ASN A 34 -1.65 -4.34 16.68
CA ASN A 34 -1.88 -4.32 15.24
C ASN A 34 -3.38 -4.14 15.00
N ARG A 35 -3.91 -2.97 15.36
CA ARG A 35 -5.31 -2.62 15.09
C ARG A 35 -5.38 -2.07 13.68
N SER A 36 -6.25 -2.65 12.86
CA SER A 36 -6.62 -2.03 11.60
C SER A 36 -7.13 -0.61 11.87
N MET A 37 -6.57 0.38 11.17
CA MET A 37 -7.03 1.78 11.29
C MET A 37 -8.47 1.95 10.77
N LEU A 38 -8.87 1.10 9.84
CA LEU A 38 -10.21 1.05 9.27
C LEU A 38 -10.80 -0.34 9.50
N PRO A 39 -11.56 -0.54 10.60
CA PRO A 39 -12.19 -1.82 10.90
C PRO A 39 -13.08 -2.34 9.76
N GLN A 40 -13.72 -1.42 9.04
CA GLN A 40 -14.61 -1.73 7.92
C GLN A 40 -13.87 -2.36 6.74
N ALA A 41 -12.57 -2.07 6.59
CA ALA A 41 -11.75 -2.63 5.52
C ALA A 41 -11.30 -4.08 5.80
N GLY A 42 -11.49 -4.61 7.02
CA GLY A 42 -11.01 -5.94 7.39
C GLY A 42 -11.54 -7.05 6.49
N ALA A 43 -12.85 -7.07 6.26
CA ALA A 43 -13.48 -8.08 5.41
C ALA A 43 -13.04 -7.98 3.93
N ALA A 44 -12.78 -6.78 3.44
CA ALA A 44 -12.26 -6.57 2.08
C ALA A 44 -10.81 -7.04 1.96
N LEU A 45 -9.97 -6.72 2.95
CA LEU A 45 -8.58 -7.16 3.00
C LEU A 45 -8.45 -8.69 3.14
N ASP A 46 -9.34 -9.35 3.88
CA ASP A 46 -9.34 -10.80 3.97
C ASP A 46 -9.66 -11.47 2.64
N ARG A 47 -10.67 -10.98 1.92
CA ARG A 47 -10.97 -11.46 0.55
C ARG A 47 -9.77 -11.26 -0.36
N PHE A 48 -9.18 -10.07 -0.32
CA PHE A 48 -8.05 -9.72 -1.14
C PHE A 48 -6.81 -10.60 -0.86
N LYS A 49 -6.53 -10.91 0.41
CA LYS A 49 -5.49 -11.86 0.83
C LYS A 49 -5.68 -13.23 0.14
N TYR A 50 -6.90 -13.75 0.10
CA TYR A 50 -7.21 -15.02 -0.56
C TYR A 50 -7.13 -14.94 -2.09
N GLU A 51 -7.55 -13.83 -2.69
CA GLU A 51 -7.41 -13.58 -4.14
C GLU A 51 -5.93 -13.63 -4.57
N ILE A 52 -5.07 -12.92 -3.84
CA ILE A 52 -3.62 -12.91 -4.09
C ILE A 52 -3.02 -14.31 -3.91
N ALA A 53 -3.44 -15.03 -2.87
CA ALA A 53 -2.94 -16.38 -2.63
C ALA A 53 -3.30 -17.34 -3.77
N ASN A 54 -4.51 -17.21 -4.33
CA ASN A 54 -4.95 -18.00 -5.47
C ASN A 54 -4.10 -17.70 -6.72
N GLU A 55 -3.80 -16.44 -7.01
CA GLU A 55 -2.98 -16.06 -8.18
C GLU A 55 -1.53 -16.53 -8.06
N LEU A 56 -0.98 -16.48 -6.85
CA LEU A 56 0.37 -16.98 -6.56
C LEU A 56 0.43 -18.51 -6.49
N ASN A 57 -0.70 -19.20 -6.76
CA ASN A 57 -0.84 -20.66 -6.66
C ASN A 57 -0.34 -21.20 -5.30
N ILE A 58 -0.60 -20.44 -4.23
CA ILE A 58 -0.27 -20.85 -2.87
C ILE A 58 -1.22 -22.01 -2.52
N PRO A 59 -0.71 -23.12 -1.97
CA PRO A 59 -1.56 -24.25 -1.57
C PRO A 59 -2.54 -23.83 -0.47
N THR A 60 -3.76 -23.47 -0.87
CA THR A 60 -4.83 -23.04 0.04
C THR A 60 -5.33 -24.17 0.93
N ASN A 61 -5.08 -25.43 0.55
CA ASN A 61 -5.35 -26.62 1.35
C ASN A 61 -4.53 -26.69 2.66
N LEU A 62 -3.43 -25.95 2.75
CA LEU A 62 -2.62 -25.85 3.97
C LEU A 62 -3.12 -24.76 4.91
N ILE A 63 -3.99 -23.87 4.42
CA ILE A 63 -4.64 -22.81 5.19
C ILE A 63 -5.84 -23.43 5.90
N GLN A 64 -5.71 -23.69 7.19
CA GLN A 64 -6.78 -24.26 8.00
C GLN A 64 -7.61 -23.12 8.60
N GLY A 65 -8.75 -22.81 7.99
CA GLY A 65 -9.54 -21.62 8.36
C GLY A 65 -8.73 -20.35 8.11
N ASP A 66 -8.44 -19.60 9.18
CA ASP A 66 -7.58 -18.39 9.13
C ASP A 66 -6.14 -18.64 9.59
N TYR A 67 -5.72 -19.90 9.72
CA TYR A 67 -4.36 -20.25 10.15
C TYR A 67 -3.41 -20.41 8.97
N TRP A 68 -2.45 -19.49 8.86
CA TRP A 68 -1.43 -19.44 7.80
C TRP A 68 -0.07 -20.04 8.22
N GLY A 69 0.02 -20.65 9.41
CA GLY A 69 1.30 -21.11 9.97
C GLY A 69 1.86 -22.41 9.37
N ASN A 70 1.04 -23.17 8.64
CA ASN A 70 1.49 -24.40 7.95
C ASN A 70 2.19 -24.11 6.60
N LEU A 71 2.13 -22.86 6.14
CA LEU A 71 2.78 -22.39 4.91
C LEU A 71 4.21 -21.93 5.20
N SER A 72 5.06 -21.97 4.18
CA SER A 72 6.41 -21.40 4.30
C SER A 72 6.35 -19.89 4.54
N SER A 73 7.20 -19.37 5.42
CA SER A 73 7.32 -17.93 5.68
C SER A 73 7.54 -17.11 4.40
N ALA A 74 8.21 -17.69 3.39
CA ALA A 74 8.41 -17.05 2.09
C ALA A 74 7.09 -16.89 1.31
N GLN A 75 6.21 -17.88 1.36
CA GLN A 75 4.90 -17.87 0.69
C GLN A 75 3.96 -16.86 1.35
N CYS A 76 3.88 -16.88 2.68
CA CYS A 76 3.10 -15.89 3.44
C CYS A 76 3.64 -14.47 3.21
N GLY A 77 4.96 -14.31 3.16
CA GLY A 77 5.62 -13.04 2.83
C GLY A 77 5.29 -12.56 1.41
N ALA A 78 5.30 -13.46 0.43
CA ALA A 78 4.93 -13.13 -0.95
C ALA A 78 3.48 -12.61 -1.03
N VAL A 79 2.52 -13.30 -0.41
CA VAL A 79 1.11 -12.85 -0.39
C VAL A 79 0.98 -11.44 0.19
N GLY A 80 1.58 -11.19 1.36
CA GLY A 80 1.55 -9.87 1.98
C GLY A 80 2.21 -8.78 1.12
N GLY A 81 3.34 -9.10 0.48
CA GLY A 81 4.04 -8.17 -0.41
C GLY A 81 3.24 -7.81 -1.67
N HIS A 82 2.61 -8.80 -2.31
CA HIS A 82 1.76 -8.60 -3.48
C HIS A 82 0.51 -7.78 -3.14
N MET A 83 -0.07 -8.02 -1.96
CA MET A 83 -1.19 -7.24 -1.44
C MET A 83 -0.82 -5.74 -1.33
N VAL A 84 0.32 -5.42 -0.72
CA VAL A 84 0.80 -4.03 -0.59
C VAL A 84 1.11 -3.42 -1.94
N ARG A 85 1.80 -4.13 -2.82
CA ARG A 85 2.19 -3.61 -4.14
C ARG A 85 0.97 -3.19 -4.97
N ARG A 86 -0.08 -4.01 -4.99
CA ARG A 86 -1.32 -3.69 -5.71
C ARG A 86 -2.13 -2.57 -5.07
N MET A 87 -2.14 -2.47 -3.74
CA MET A 87 -2.77 -1.33 -3.08
C MET A 87 -2.07 -0.02 -3.44
N ILE A 88 -0.74 -0.02 -3.52
CA ILE A 88 0.03 1.15 -3.96
C ILE A 88 -0.29 1.47 -5.42
N GLU A 89 -0.27 0.47 -6.32
CA GLU A 89 -0.63 0.68 -7.73
C GLU A 89 -2.05 1.26 -7.89
N ALA A 90 -3.03 0.76 -7.13
CA ALA A 90 -4.40 1.28 -7.15
C ALA A 90 -4.49 2.70 -6.58
N ALA A 91 -3.74 3.00 -5.53
CA ALA A 91 -3.66 4.32 -4.94
C ALA A 91 -3.00 5.32 -5.89
N GLU A 92 -1.90 4.96 -6.56
CA GLU A 92 -1.23 5.77 -7.58
C GLU A 92 -2.17 6.12 -8.72
N ARG A 93 -2.92 5.13 -9.25
CA ARG A 93 -3.95 5.37 -10.28
C ARG A 93 -5.03 6.34 -9.82
N SER A 94 -5.55 6.14 -8.61
CA SER A 94 -6.60 7.00 -8.04
C SER A 94 -6.09 8.43 -7.78
N LEU A 95 -4.83 8.56 -7.35
CA LEU A 95 -4.19 9.85 -7.14
C LEU A 95 -3.97 10.58 -8.45
N ILE A 96 -3.54 9.89 -9.50
CA ILE A 96 -3.41 10.49 -10.84
C ILE A 96 -4.79 10.96 -11.32
N GLU A 97 -5.81 10.12 -11.24
CA GLU A 97 -7.16 10.48 -11.66
C GLU A 97 -7.73 11.68 -10.89
N GLY A 98 -7.62 11.67 -9.55
CA GLY A 98 -8.09 12.77 -8.71
C GLY A 98 -7.28 14.05 -8.88
N THR A 99 -5.95 13.95 -9.05
CA THR A 99 -5.08 15.10 -9.30
C THR A 99 -5.35 15.70 -10.67
N LEU A 100 -5.57 14.88 -11.70
CA LEU A 100 -5.90 15.38 -13.04
C LEU A 100 -7.18 16.21 -13.06
N GLN A 101 -8.20 15.81 -12.30
CA GLN A 101 -9.45 16.58 -12.19
C GLN A 101 -9.24 17.91 -11.46
N GLY A 102 -8.52 17.90 -10.34
CA GLY A 102 -8.22 19.13 -9.58
C GLY A 102 -7.31 20.10 -10.34
N VAL A 103 -6.29 19.59 -11.02
CA VAL A 103 -5.36 20.40 -11.82
C VAL A 103 -6.04 20.96 -13.07
N ARG A 104 -6.92 20.22 -13.75
CA ARG A 104 -7.71 20.75 -14.88
C ARG A 104 -8.63 21.88 -14.45
N ALA A 105 -9.36 21.70 -13.35
CA ALA A 105 -10.26 22.73 -12.83
C ALA A 105 -9.50 24.00 -12.43
N GLY A 106 -8.37 23.85 -11.72
CA GLY A 106 -7.52 24.97 -11.33
C GLY A 106 -6.86 25.67 -12.51
N PHE A 107 -6.39 24.91 -13.51
CA PHE A 107 -5.77 25.46 -14.71
C PHE A 107 -6.77 26.18 -15.61
N GLN A 108 -7.98 25.62 -15.82
CA GLN A 108 -9.04 26.31 -16.56
C GLN A 108 -9.49 27.60 -15.86
N ALA A 109 -9.63 27.58 -14.53
CA ALA A 109 -9.95 28.78 -13.78
C ALA A 109 -8.84 29.83 -13.91
N GLY A 110 -7.57 29.43 -13.84
CA GLY A 110 -6.42 30.31 -14.06
C GLY A 110 -6.35 30.87 -15.48
N LEU A 111 -6.66 30.06 -16.50
CA LEU A 111 -6.65 30.47 -17.91
C LEU A 111 -7.82 31.40 -18.24
N ALA A 112 -9.00 31.16 -17.67
CA ALA A 112 -10.15 32.05 -17.76
C ALA A 112 -9.86 33.40 -17.10
N GLN A 113 -9.14 33.41 -15.98
CA GLN A 113 -8.70 34.62 -15.30
C GLN A 113 -7.61 35.37 -16.09
N ALA A 114 -6.79 34.65 -16.87
CA ALA A 114 -5.72 35.22 -17.70
C ALA A 114 -6.20 35.76 -19.07
N GLY A 115 -7.50 35.68 -19.39
CA GLY A 115 -8.08 36.37 -20.55
C GLY A 115 -7.71 35.80 -21.93
N ILE A 116 -7.21 34.57 -22.03
CA ILE A 116 -6.90 33.91 -23.32
C ILE A 116 -8.08 33.00 -23.69
N THR A 117 -8.93 33.45 -24.60
CA THR A 117 -10.19 32.79 -25.01
C THR A 117 -9.98 31.67 -26.04
N SER A 118 -10.43 30.46 -25.68
CA SER A 118 -11.07 29.39 -26.47
C SER A 118 -10.58 29.05 -27.91
N PRO A 119 -10.16 27.81 -28.21
CA PRO A 119 -10.18 27.31 -29.60
C PRO A 119 -11.63 27.15 -30.08
N GLN A 120 -11.98 27.86 -31.15
CA GLN A 120 -13.29 27.78 -31.81
C GLN A 120 -13.57 26.36 -32.31
N ASN A 121 -14.74 25.84 -31.95
CA ASN A 121 -15.39 24.72 -32.61
C ASN A 121 -15.75 25.13 -34.05
N VAL A 122 -14.96 24.69 -35.04
CA VAL A 122 -15.18 24.96 -36.48
C VAL A 122 -16.07 23.87 -37.11
N SER A 123 -17.20 23.53 -36.49
CA SER A 123 -18.12 22.52 -37.01
C SER A 123 -19.49 23.13 -37.33
N GLY A 124 -19.54 24.00 -38.33
CA GLY A 124 -20.79 24.65 -38.74
C GLY A 124 -20.69 25.58 -39.93
N ALA A 125 -19.75 25.35 -40.86
CA ALA A 125 -19.78 26.02 -42.16
C ALA A 125 -20.76 25.26 -43.07
N GLN A 126 -22.04 25.64 -43.04
CA GLN A 126 -22.98 25.28 -44.10
C GLN A 126 -22.56 26.00 -45.40
N PRO A 127 -22.20 25.30 -46.49
CA PRO A 127 -22.16 25.95 -47.80
C PRO A 127 -23.60 26.22 -48.22
N ASN A 128 -23.99 27.50 -48.22
CA ASN A 128 -25.23 27.96 -48.84
C ASN A 128 -25.11 27.78 -50.36
N VAL A 129 -25.50 26.61 -50.88
CA VAL A 129 -25.69 26.38 -52.31
C VAL A 129 -27.03 26.99 -52.69
N GLY A 130 -26.98 28.20 -53.25
CA GLY A 130 -28.13 28.97 -53.70
C GLY A 130 -28.99 28.18 -54.70
N GLY A 131 -30.25 27.96 -54.33
CA GLY A 131 -31.29 27.41 -55.18
C GLY A 131 -31.55 28.29 -56.40
N GLY A 132 -31.74 27.63 -57.54
CA GLY A 132 -31.75 28.21 -58.87
C GLY A 132 -32.82 29.26 -59.17
N ARG A 133 -32.45 30.15 -60.07
CA ARG A 133 -33.35 30.92 -60.95
C ARG A 133 -32.79 30.82 -62.37
N THR A 134 -33.71 30.84 -63.35
CA THR A 134 -33.57 30.69 -64.81
C THR A 134 -33.76 29.23 -65.27
N GLN A 135 -34.72 28.86 -66.13
CA GLN A 135 -35.88 29.49 -66.76
C GLN A 135 -37.01 28.46 -66.80
#